data_AF-A0A7W9V2Z6-F1
#
_entry.id   AF-A0A7W9V2Z6-F1
#
_cell.length_a   1.000
_cell.length_b   1.000
_cell.length_c   1.000
_cell.angle_alpha   90.00
_cell.angle_beta   90.00
_cell.angle_gamma   90.00
#
_symmetry.space_group_name_H-M   'P 1'
#
loop_
_entity.id
_entity.type
_entity.pdbx_description
1 polymer ?
#
loop_
_entity_poly.entity_id
_entity_poly.type
_entity_poly.pdbx_seq_one_letter_code
_entity_poly.pdbx_strand_id
1 'polypeptide(L)'
;MEIPIELDKEVGRALLWMHHVAGPSLTDRIEAAKAHFLKASVPSASSILWPSPMDLLPPNDMTAGLLLQATALVQDRRFFDARLAPRVIPFMKLMGMALRKLYFTEGAEQRAKEFLNAKNKHPEGTLLELALAARYLLEGFRVRFIPESHHKTPDLELIFDEGCIKIECKRLRPGAYEEKESDRVRQLFLPACDKVNTAAAFKYLDVTFKAELSSIPDMYLAERMQIAIDDCSNSYEWEDELARGTIRQGNLAAVVEDTAIGAILVGPKLFRLFTGSIVPSQRVLFGACGQSHELDPRYIDTFDAIALCSWDTINEESMRSRSRHFGSKLAEIDAQLEGCTLGAAHVVVDAERDSATSDLRRQRIRERVCSFDFKSKIAVLTTHYLLLHTAESASWTVDETADPAIRTTEPLLEDPRIFFSGQILGDAPAWHLPPPN
;
A
#
# COMPACT_ATOMS: atom_id res chain seq x y z
N MET A 1 -8.12 -11.29 -27.54
CA MET A 1 -6.87 -10.56 -27.26
C MET A 1 -6.24 -11.25 -26.06
N GLU A 2 -5.18 -12.05 -26.26
CA GLU A 2 -4.44 -12.62 -25.13
C GLU A 2 -3.75 -11.44 -24.43
N ILE A 3 -4.21 -11.07 -23.25
CA ILE A 3 -3.50 -10.10 -22.42
C ILE A 3 -2.19 -10.79 -22.03
N PRO A 4 -1.02 -10.30 -22.46
CA PRO A 4 0.23 -10.99 -22.19
C PRO A 4 0.41 -11.07 -20.67
N ILE A 5 0.47 -12.31 -20.18
CA ILE A 5 0.78 -12.60 -18.79
C ILE A 5 2.24 -12.21 -18.55
N GLU A 6 2.49 -11.47 -17.48
CA GLU A 6 3.87 -11.15 -17.09
C GLU A 6 4.52 -12.42 -16.52
N LEU A 7 5.52 -12.95 -17.23
CA LEU A 7 6.26 -14.15 -16.83
C LEU A 7 7.33 -13.80 -15.78
N ASP A 8 6.91 -13.35 -14.60
CA ASP A 8 7.79 -13.16 -13.45
C ASP A 8 8.10 -14.51 -12.78
N LYS A 9 9.27 -15.08 -13.11
CA LYS A 9 9.70 -16.40 -12.64
C LYS A 9 9.89 -16.45 -11.13
N GLU A 10 10.33 -15.36 -10.52
CA GLU A 10 10.57 -15.30 -9.08
C GLU A 10 9.24 -15.30 -8.32
N VAL A 11 8.29 -14.46 -8.74
CA VAL A 11 6.93 -14.47 -8.17
C VAL A 11 6.27 -15.83 -8.35
N GLY A 12 6.40 -16.43 -9.54
CA GLY A 12 5.89 -17.79 -9.81
C GLY A 12 6.50 -18.85 -8.90
N ARG A 13 7.82 -18.81 -8.64
CA ARG A 13 8.49 -19.72 -7.70
C ARG A 13 7.97 -19.57 -6.28
N ALA A 14 7.82 -18.34 -5.79
CA ALA A 14 7.30 -18.07 -4.45
C ALA A 14 5.86 -18.59 -4.32
N LEU A 15 5.00 -18.37 -5.32
CA LEU A 15 3.63 -18.91 -5.35
C LEU A 15 3.59 -20.43 -5.33
N LEU A 16 4.43 -21.10 -6.13
CA LEU A 16 4.50 -22.57 -6.13
C LEU A 16 4.88 -23.10 -4.75
N TRP A 17 5.82 -22.44 -4.07
CA TRP A 17 6.17 -22.80 -2.70
C TRP A 17 4.99 -22.58 -1.74
N MET A 18 4.26 -21.48 -1.84
CA MET A 18 3.05 -21.24 -1.04
C MET A 18 1.99 -22.33 -1.24
N HIS A 19 1.75 -22.76 -2.47
CA HIS A 19 0.86 -23.89 -2.77
C HIS A 19 1.39 -25.21 -2.19
N HIS A 20 2.71 -25.43 -2.23
CA HIS A 20 3.31 -26.61 -1.62
C HIS A 20 3.09 -26.64 -0.10
N VAL A 21 3.27 -25.50 0.57
CA VAL A 21 3.14 -25.39 2.04
C VAL A 21 1.67 -25.48 2.50
N ALA A 22 0.73 -24.83 1.83
CA ALA A 22 -0.69 -24.86 2.20
C ALA A 22 -1.45 -26.10 1.68
N GLY A 23 -0.88 -26.80 0.69
CA GLY A 23 -1.55 -27.88 -0.01
C GLY A 23 -2.75 -27.42 -0.85
N PRO A 24 -3.66 -28.34 -1.23
CA PRO A 24 -4.77 -28.06 -2.14
C PRO A 24 -5.74 -26.96 -1.67
N SER A 25 -5.85 -26.76 -0.35
CA SER A 25 -6.78 -25.80 0.25
C SER A 25 -6.56 -24.35 -0.20
N LEU A 26 -5.32 -23.99 -0.57
CA LEU A 26 -5.01 -22.63 -1.02
C LEU A 26 -5.68 -22.33 -2.36
N THR A 27 -5.81 -23.32 -3.25
CA THR A 27 -6.47 -23.14 -4.54
C THR A 27 -7.93 -22.74 -4.35
N ASP A 28 -8.68 -23.46 -3.50
CA ASP A 28 -10.08 -23.15 -3.20
C ASP A 28 -10.25 -21.76 -2.59
N ARG A 29 -9.31 -21.37 -1.72
CA ARG A 29 -9.29 -20.04 -1.10
C ARG A 29 -9.00 -18.92 -2.10
N ILE A 30 -8.09 -19.13 -3.04
CA ILE A 30 -7.82 -18.19 -4.14
C ILE A 30 -9.04 -18.07 -5.05
N GLU A 31 -9.73 -19.17 -5.36
CA GLU A 31 -10.99 -19.12 -6.13
C GLU A 31 -12.11 -18.38 -5.38
N ALA A 32 -12.22 -18.56 -4.06
CA ALA A 32 -13.13 -17.76 -3.24
C ALA A 32 -12.74 -16.28 -3.24
N ALA A 33 -11.44 -15.96 -3.19
CA ALA A 33 -10.95 -14.59 -3.31
C ALA A 33 -11.27 -13.97 -4.69
N LYS A 34 -11.18 -14.74 -5.78
CA LYS A 34 -11.61 -14.31 -7.13
C LYS A 34 -13.09 -13.96 -7.16
N ALA A 35 -13.94 -14.82 -6.58
CA ALA A 35 -15.38 -14.56 -6.51
C ALA A 35 -15.72 -13.30 -5.70
N HIS A 36 -15.04 -13.11 -4.55
CA HIS A 36 -15.17 -11.88 -3.77
C HIS A 36 -14.71 -10.65 -4.57
N PHE A 37 -13.54 -10.74 -5.19
CA PHE A 37 -12.96 -9.66 -6.00
C PHE A 37 -13.93 -9.19 -7.08
N LEU A 38 -14.50 -10.10 -7.87
CA LEU A 38 -15.49 -9.76 -8.92
C LEU A 38 -16.70 -9.05 -8.33
N LYS A 39 -17.25 -9.57 -7.24
CA LYS A 39 -18.42 -8.96 -6.58
C LYS A 39 -18.12 -7.58 -6.00
N ALA A 40 -16.95 -7.41 -5.38
CA ALA A 40 -16.57 -6.19 -4.68
C ALA A 40 -16.05 -5.10 -5.61
N SER A 41 -15.59 -5.46 -6.82
CA SER A 41 -14.92 -4.58 -7.78
C SER A 41 -15.81 -3.56 -8.51
N VAL A 42 -17.13 -3.66 -8.36
CA VAL A 42 -18.10 -2.73 -8.95
C VAL A 42 -18.92 -2.04 -7.86
N PRO A 43 -19.33 -0.77 -8.05
CA PRO A 43 -20.15 -0.07 -7.08
C PRO A 43 -21.55 -0.70 -6.97
N SER A 44 -22.29 -0.36 -5.90
CA SER A 44 -23.71 -0.72 -5.80
C SER A 44 -24.52 0.04 -6.84
N ALA A 45 -25.67 -0.52 -7.27
CA ALA A 45 -26.53 0.11 -8.27
C ALA A 45 -27.03 1.52 -7.92
N SER A 46 -26.97 1.91 -6.64
CA SER A 46 -27.39 3.22 -6.14
C SER A 46 -26.25 4.22 -5.98
N SER A 47 -25.03 3.88 -6.38
CA SER A 47 -23.85 4.71 -6.16
C SER A 47 -22.92 4.68 -7.36
N ILE A 48 -22.33 5.82 -7.67
CA ILE A 48 -21.24 5.89 -8.66
C ILE A 48 -19.87 5.74 -8.01
N LEU A 49 -19.79 5.69 -6.66
CA LEU A 49 -18.54 5.64 -5.91
C LEU A 49 -17.97 4.22 -5.87
N TRP A 50 -16.85 4.03 -6.56
CA TRP A 50 -16.15 2.77 -6.70
C TRP A 50 -15.49 2.31 -5.39
N PRO A 51 -15.31 0.98 -5.21
CA PRO A 51 -14.70 0.39 -4.02
C PRO A 51 -13.27 0.89 -3.77
N SER A 52 -12.90 0.94 -2.49
CA SER A 52 -11.50 1.09 -2.09
C SER A 52 -10.72 -0.19 -2.38
N PRO A 53 -9.38 -0.13 -2.50
CA PRO A 53 -8.57 -1.35 -2.66
C PRO A 53 -8.78 -2.39 -1.55
N MET A 54 -9.08 -1.95 -0.32
CA MET A 54 -9.32 -2.85 0.81
C MET A 54 -10.62 -3.64 0.68
N ASP A 55 -11.64 -3.07 0.03
CA ASP A 55 -12.92 -3.75 -0.21
C ASP A 55 -12.75 -4.96 -1.15
N LEU A 56 -11.71 -4.95 -1.98
CA LEU A 56 -11.40 -6.04 -2.91
C LEU A 56 -10.78 -7.26 -2.22
N LEU A 57 -10.32 -7.12 -0.98
CA LEU A 57 -9.77 -8.20 -0.19
C LEU A 57 -10.90 -8.90 0.60
N PRO A 58 -10.99 -10.24 0.58
CA PRO A 58 -12.01 -10.94 1.35
C PRO A 58 -11.75 -10.77 2.85
N PRO A 59 -12.73 -10.28 3.63
CA PRO A 59 -12.51 -9.87 5.03
C PRO A 59 -12.14 -11.02 5.97
N ASN A 60 -12.47 -12.27 5.58
CA ASN A 60 -12.19 -13.47 6.36
C ASN A 60 -10.94 -14.23 5.90
N ASP A 61 -10.25 -13.75 4.85
CA ASP A 61 -9.05 -14.40 4.30
C ASP A 61 -8.18 -13.41 3.52
N MET A 62 -7.70 -12.37 4.21
CA MET A 62 -6.89 -11.33 3.58
C MET A 62 -5.67 -11.91 2.85
N THR A 63 -5.07 -12.98 3.38
CA THR A 63 -3.95 -13.67 2.74
C THR A 63 -4.30 -14.15 1.33
N ALA A 64 -5.44 -14.82 1.15
CA ALA A 64 -5.85 -15.29 -0.17
C ALA A 64 -6.08 -14.13 -1.15
N GLY A 65 -6.66 -13.01 -0.68
CA GLY A 65 -6.81 -11.80 -1.49
C GLY A 65 -5.49 -11.16 -1.91
N LEU A 66 -4.48 -11.15 -1.02
CA LEU A 66 -3.14 -10.67 -1.36
C LEU A 66 -2.43 -11.62 -2.35
N LEU A 67 -2.48 -12.93 -2.11
CA LEU A 67 -1.91 -13.93 -3.02
C LEU A 67 -2.62 -13.99 -4.37
N LEU A 68 -3.88 -13.57 -4.45
CA LEU A 68 -4.58 -13.40 -5.71
C LEU A 68 -3.88 -12.39 -6.61
N GLN A 69 -3.25 -11.33 -6.07
CA GLN A 69 -2.54 -10.34 -6.90
C GLN A 69 -1.29 -10.93 -7.55
N ALA A 70 -0.54 -11.75 -6.81
CA ALA A 70 0.58 -12.50 -7.37
C ALA A 70 0.10 -13.54 -8.40
N THR A 71 -0.98 -14.27 -8.10
CA THR A 71 -1.60 -15.22 -9.04
C THR A 71 -2.06 -14.53 -10.31
N ALA A 72 -2.69 -13.35 -10.18
CA ALA A 72 -3.18 -12.57 -11.29
C ALA A 72 -2.05 -12.03 -12.18
N LEU A 73 -0.89 -11.70 -11.60
CA LEU A 73 0.30 -11.31 -12.35
C LEU A 73 0.76 -12.43 -13.30
N VAL A 74 0.88 -13.66 -12.79
CA VAL A 74 1.56 -14.77 -13.49
C VAL A 74 0.63 -15.79 -14.14
N GLN A 75 -0.69 -15.72 -13.92
CA GLN A 75 -1.65 -16.69 -14.46
C GLN A 75 -2.91 -16.05 -15.05
N ASP A 76 -3.50 -15.03 -14.40
CA ASP A 76 -4.79 -14.48 -14.83
C ASP A 76 -4.94 -13.00 -14.53
N ARG A 77 -4.56 -12.18 -15.52
CA ARG A 77 -4.52 -10.71 -15.39
C ARG A 77 -5.86 -10.08 -15.07
N ARG A 78 -6.98 -10.79 -15.26
CA ARG A 78 -8.33 -10.27 -14.97
C ARG A 78 -8.53 -9.96 -13.50
N PHE A 79 -7.81 -10.58 -12.57
CA PHE A 79 -7.98 -10.36 -11.13
C PHE A 79 -6.94 -9.41 -10.52
N PHE A 80 -6.22 -8.69 -11.39
CA PHE A 80 -5.14 -7.80 -10.99
C PHE A 80 -5.66 -6.41 -10.66
N ASP A 81 -5.25 -5.87 -9.52
CA ASP A 81 -5.45 -4.47 -9.14
C ASP A 81 -4.10 -3.80 -8.89
N ALA A 82 -3.79 -2.80 -9.72
CA ALA A 82 -2.52 -2.09 -9.69
C ALA A 82 -2.28 -1.31 -8.37
N ARG A 83 -3.32 -1.06 -7.56
CA ARG A 83 -3.21 -0.39 -6.26
C ARG A 83 -2.86 -1.37 -5.14
N LEU A 84 -3.20 -2.66 -5.30
CA LEU A 84 -2.87 -3.72 -4.35
C LEU A 84 -1.54 -4.41 -4.65
N ALA A 85 -1.21 -4.55 -5.93
CA ALA A 85 -0.03 -5.27 -6.40
C ALA A 85 1.30 -4.85 -5.73
N PRO A 86 1.64 -3.55 -5.61
CA PRO A 86 2.87 -3.12 -4.94
C PRO A 86 2.98 -3.53 -3.47
N ARG A 87 1.87 -3.87 -2.81
CA ARG A 87 1.89 -4.30 -1.39
C ARG A 87 2.38 -5.72 -1.20
N VAL A 88 2.40 -6.53 -2.26
CA VAL A 88 2.63 -7.98 -2.19
C VAL A 88 3.72 -8.44 -3.14
N ILE A 89 3.67 -8.01 -4.40
CA ILE A 89 4.50 -8.56 -5.47
C ILE A 89 6.01 -8.34 -5.22
N PRO A 90 6.48 -7.16 -4.78
CA PRO A 90 7.91 -6.96 -4.49
C PRO A 90 8.44 -7.97 -3.45
N PHE A 91 7.66 -8.22 -2.41
CA PHE A 91 8.01 -9.17 -1.34
C PHE A 91 8.03 -10.61 -1.86
N MET A 92 7.01 -11.00 -2.63
CA MET A 92 6.96 -12.31 -3.29
C MET A 92 8.13 -12.52 -4.25
N LYS A 93 8.53 -11.48 -4.98
CA LYS A 93 9.69 -11.51 -5.88
C LYS A 93 10.98 -11.75 -5.10
N LEU A 94 11.21 -11.01 -4.02
CA LEU A 94 12.38 -11.16 -3.16
C LEU A 94 12.47 -12.57 -2.55
N MET A 95 11.35 -13.11 -2.09
CA MET A 95 11.26 -14.50 -1.62
C MET A 95 11.58 -15.50 -2.72
N GLY A 96 11.05 -15.28 -3.93
CA GLY A 96 11.31 -16.11 -5.11
C GLY A 96 12.77 -16.15 -5.53
N MET A 97 13.48 -15.03 -5.40
CA MET A 97 14.93 -14.93 -5.63
C MET A 97 15.71 -15.80 -4.62
N ALA A 98 15.31 -15.78 -3.36
CA ALA A 98 15.97 -16.51 -2.27
C ALA A 98 15.44 -17.93 -2.06
N LEU A 99 14.44 -18.38 -2.81
CA LEU A 99 13.62 -19.55 -2.47
C LEU A 99 14.44 -20.81 -2.16
N ARG A 100 15.50 -21.07 -2.94
CA ARG A 100 16.37 -22.23 -2.70
C ARG A 100 17.00 -22.20 -1.31
N LYS A 101 17.43 -21.03 -0.82
CA LYS A 101 18.01 -20.88 0.51
C LYS A 101 16.90 -20.90 1.57
N LEU A 102 15.81 -20.18 1.33
CA LEU A 102 14.67 -20.06 2.24
C LEU A 102 14.02 -21.42 2.54
N TYR A 103 13.94 -22.32 1.55
CA TYR A 103 13.40 -23.67 1.71
C TYR A 103 14.14 -24.51 2.77
N PHE A 104 15.45 -24.28 2.95
CA PHE A 104 16.27 -25.00 3.94
C PHE A 104 16.49 -24.20 5.23
N THR A 105 15.89 -23.01 5.34
CA THR A 105 15.96 -22.18 6.54
C THR A 105 15.07 -22.76 7.64
N GLU A 106 15.63 -22.99 8.81
CA GLU A 106 14.89 -23.47 9.98
C GLU A 106 13.72 -22.54 10.30
N GLY A 107 12.52 -23.12 10.45
CA GLY A 107 11.28 -22.40 10.77
C GLY A 107 10.61 -21.67 9.59
N ALA A 108 11.22 -21.62 8.40
CA ALA A 108 10.65 -20.90 7.25
C ALA A 108 9.30 -21.48 6.78
N GLU A 109 9.17 -22.81 6.73
CA GLU A 109 7.90 -23.46 6.39
C GLU A 109 6.81 -23.14 7.41
N GLN A 110 7.15 -23.11 8.71
CA GLN A 110 6.21 -22.79 9.77
C GLN A 110 5.75 -21.34 9.68
N ARG A 111 6.67 -20.39 9.44
CA ARG A 111 6.32 -18.99 9.22
C ARG A 111 5.48 -18.79 7.95
N ALA A 112 5.76 -19.56 6.89
CA ALA A 112 4.90 -19.58 5.71
C ALA A 112 3.49 -20.10 6.01
N LYS A 113 3.33 -21.14 6.86
CA LYS A 113 2.00 -21.62 7.32
C LYS A 113 1.24 -20.55 8.10
N GLU A 114 1.93 -19.75 8.93
CA GLU A 114 1.35 -18.62 9.67
C GLU A 114 0.87 -17.51 8.73
N PHE A 115 1.66 -17.17 7.71
CA PHE A 115 1.23 -16.27 6.64
C PHE A 115 -0.01 -16.81 5.92
N LEU A 116 0.02 -18.10 5.58
CA LEU A 116 -1.03 -18.81 4.87
C LEU A 116 -2.29 -19.06 5.70
N ASN A 117 -2.32 -18.77 7.00
CA ASN A 117 -3.50 -18.96 7.82
C ASN A 117 -4.61 -17.97 7.41
N ALA A 118 -5.80 -18.47 7.05
CA ALA A 118 -6.94 -17.62 6.66
C ALA A 118 -7.35 -16.64 7.77
N LYS A 119 -7.13 -16.99 9.04
CA LYS A 119 -7.42 -16.12 10.19
C LYS A 119 -6.34 -15.07 10.45
N ASN A 120 -5.27 -15.04 9.65
CA ASN A 120 -4.25 -14.00 9.75
C ASN A 120 -4.84 -12.66 9.31
N LYS A 121 -5.12 -11.79 10.27
CA LYS A 121 -5.65 -10.45 10.02
C LYS A 121 -4.59 -9.47 9.52
N HIS A 122 -3.30 -9.82 9.65
CA HIS A 122 -2.17 -8.92 9.38
C HIS A 122 -1.09 -9.61 8.52
N PRO A 123 -1.46 -10.18 7.36
CA PRO A 123 -0.57 -11.02 6.55
C PRO A 123 0.66 -10.27 6.01
N GLU A 124 0.59 -8.95 5.87
CA GLU A 124 1.72 -8.13 5.41
C GLU A 124 2.90 -8.11 6.39
N GLY A 125 2.65 -8.30 7.70
CA GLY A 125 3.72 -8.42 8.70
C GLY A 125 4.51 -9.71 8.51
N THR A 126 3.80 -10.84 8.42
CA THR A 126 4.41 -12.14 8.16
C THR A 126 5.10 -12.21 6.79
N LEU A 127 4.53 -11.54 5.78
CA LEU A 127 5.14 -11.40 4.47
C LEU A 127 6.45 -10.61 4.51
N LEU A 128 6.49 -9.52 5.31
CA LEU A 128 7.71 -8.75 5.54
C LEU A 128 8.81 -9.60 6.19
N GLU A 129 8.48 -10.40 7.21
CA GLU A 129 9.45 -11.28 7.89
C GLU A 129 10.08 -12.29 6.92
N LEU A 130 9.25 -12.94 6.08
CA LEU A 130 9.72 -13.86 5.05
C LEU A 130 10.62 -13.16 4.02
N ALA A 131 10.27 -11.94 3.61
CA ALA A 131 11.05 -11.15 2.67
C ALA A 131 12.38 -10.64 3.26
N LEU A 132 12.41 -10.23 4.53
CA LEU A 132 13.64 -9.85 5.22
C LEU A 132 14.56 -11.04 5.42
N ALA A 133 14.04 -12.21 5.80
CA ALA A 133 14.83 -13.44 5.83
C ALA A 133 15.45 -13.73 4.44
N ALA A 134 14.67 -13.60 3.36
CA ALA A 134 15.16 -13.71 1.99
C ALA A 134 16.28 -12.70 1.69
N ARG A 135 16.13 -11.43 2.11
CA ARG A 135 17.15 -10.39 1.96
C ARG A 135 18.48 -10.77 2.63
N TYR A 136 18.44 -11.23 3.87
CA TYR A 136 19.63 -11.67 4.61
C TYR A 136 20.28 -12.91 3.97
N LEU A 137 19.47 -13.88 3.55
CA LEU A 137 19.97 -15.08 2.86
C LEU A 137 20.66 -14.74 1.53
N LEU A 138 20.17 -13.74 0.80
CA LEU A 138 20.79 -13.29 -0.45
C LEU A 138 22.16 -12.64 -0.23
N GLU A 139 22.35 -11.97 0.91
CA GLU A 139 23.66 -11.42 1.34
C GLU A 139 24.58 -12.45 2.00
N GLY A 140 24.12 -13.70 2.15
CA GLY A 140 24.95 -14.81 2.61
C GLY A 140 24.90 -15.09 4.11
N PHE A 141 24.03 -14.42 4.85
CA PHE A 141 23.83 -14.71 6.27
C PHE A 141 23.16 -16.07 6.48
N ARG A 142 23.48 -16.72 7.61
CA ARG A 142 22.73 -17.86 8.14
C ARG A 142 21.57 -17.34 8.96
N VAL A 143 20.35 -17.69 8.57
CA VAL A 143 19.10 -17.22 9.19
C VAL A 143 18.35 -18.40 9.79
N ARG A 144 17.61 -18.18 10.88
CA ARG A 144 16.47 -19.01 11.28
C ARG A 144 15.30 -18.15 11.75
N PHE A 145 14.09 -18.67 11.61
CA PHE A 145 12.90 -18.07 12.21
C PHE A 145 12.78 -18.51 13.66
N ILE A 146 12.44 -17.58 14.53
CA ILE A 146 12.16 -17.87 15.94
C ILE A 146 10.68 -18.27 16.03
N PRO A 147 10.36 -19.44 16.62
CA PRO A 147 8.97 -19.84 16.82
C PRO A 147 8.24 -18.85 17.74
N GLU A 148 6.98 -18.56 17.42
CA GLU A 148 6.13 -17.80 18.34
C GLU A 148 5.97 -18.54 19.67
N SER A 149 5.95 -17.80 20.77
CA SER A 149 5.76 -18.35 22.11
C SER A 149 4.82 -17.47 22.93
N HIS A 150 4.45 -17.92 24.14
CA HIS A 150 3.70 -17.08 25.08
C HIS A 150 4.47 -15.83 25.53
N HIS A 151 5.79 -15.80 25.31
CA HIS A 151 6.63 -14.64 25.57
C HIS A 151 6.84 -13.83 24.29
N LYS A 152 7.02 -12.52 24.47
CA LYS A 152 7.45 -11.62 23.40
C LYS A 152 8.80 -12.10 22.88
N THR A 153 8.82 -12.51 21.62
CA THR A 153 10.01 -13.03 20.95
C THR A 153 10.30 -12.20 19.71
N PRO A 154 11.58 -12.06 19.32
CA PRO A 154 11.96 -11.53 18.02
C PRO A 154 11.52 -12.47 16.90
N ASP A 155 11.52 -11.99 15.66
CA ASP A 155 11.06 -12.78 14.51
C ASP A 155 12.15 -13.69 13.93
N LEU A 156 13.36 -13.15 13.76
CA LEU A 156 14.46 -13.85 13.11
C LEU A 156 15.71 -13.87 13.99
N GLU A 157 16.62 -14.77 13.63
CA GLU A 157 17.96 -14.83 14.19
C GLU A 157 19.00 -15.03 13.11
N LEU A 158 20.04 -14.20 13.14
CA LEU A 158 21.26 -14.41 12.38
C LEU A 158 22.25 -15.22 13.22
N ILE A 159 22.82 -16.26 12.61
CA ILE A 159 23.69 -17.22 13.28
C ILE A 159 25.15 -17.02 12.86
N PHE A 160 25.99 -16.64 13.82
CA PHE A 160 27.43 -16.53 13.69
C PHE A 160 28.11 -17.64 14.52
N ASP A 161 29.40 -17.88 14.29
CA ASP A 161 30.12 -18.93 15.03
C ASP A 161 30.27 -18.55 16.52
N GLU A 162 30.38 -17.26 16.82
CA GLU A 162 30.58 -16.73 18.18
C GLU A 162 29.32 -16.09 18.80
N GLY A 163 28.15 -16.22 18.17
CA GLY A 163 26.93 -15.64 18.72
C GLY A 163 25.77 -15.52 17.74
N CYS A 164 24.82 -14.67 18.09
CA CYS A 164 23.64 -14.41 17.28
C CYS A 164 23.17 -12.96 17.37
N ILE A 165 22.49 -12.51 16.33
CA ILE A 165 21.76 -11.24 16.32
C ILE A 165 20.29 -11.57 16.17
N LYS A 166 19.47 -11.05 17.09
CA LYS A 166 18.02 -11.23 17.06
C LYS A 166 17.40 -10.07 16.30
N ILE A 167 16.50 -10.36 15.37
CA ILE A 167 15.91 -9.36 14.48
C ILE A 167 14.41 -9.30 14.71
N GLU A 168 13.91 -8.09 14.94
CA GLU A 168 12.49 -7.78 14.97
C GLU A 168 12.05 -7.08 13.68
N CYS A 169 10.95 -7.52 13.10
CA CYS A 169 10.39 -6.98 11.85
C CYS A 169 9.02 -6.39 12.13
N LYS A 170 8.84 -5.08 11.90
CA LYS A 170 7.54 -4.42 12.05
C LYS A 170 7.15 -3.68 10.79
N ARG A 171 5.98 -3.99 10.24
CA ARG A 171 5.30 -3.11 9.28
C ARG A 171 4.31 -2.22 10.02
N LEU A 172 4.53 -0.91 9.96
CA LEU A 172 3.61 0.08 10.51
C LEU A 172 2.38 0.14 9.59
N ARG A 173 1.25 -0.29 10.14
CA ARG A 173 -0.05 -0.18 9.47
C ARG A 173 -0.61 1.22 9.69
N PRO A 174 -1.55 1.68 8.85
CA PRO A 174 -2.41 2.81 9.21
C PRO A 174 -2.96 2.59 10.61
N GLY A 175 -2.79 3.55 11.51
CA GLY A 175 -3.42 3.47 12.83
C GLY A 175 -4.94 3.53 12.71
N ALA A 176 -5.67 3.14 13.77
CA ALA A 176 -7.13 3.27 13.81
C ALA A 176 -7.63 4.71 13.57
N TYR A 177 -6.76 5.70 13.77
CA TYR A 177 -7.03 7.08 13.40
C TYR A 177 -6.98 7.29 11.88
N GLU A 178 -5.95 6.81 11.19
CA GLU A 178 -5.78 6.93 9.73
C GLU A 178 -6.86 6.16 8.95
N GLU A 179 -7.29 5.00 9.48
CA GLU A 179 -8.43 4.25 8.93
C GLU A 179 -9.72 5.08 9.00
N LYS A 180 -9.99 5.70 10.16
CA LYS A 180 -11.15 6.59 10.34
C LYS A 180 -11.09 7.83 9.44
N GLU A 181 -9.90 8.40 9.22
CA GLU A 181 -9.72 9.50 8.28
C GLU A 181 -10.15 9.08 6.86
N SER A 182 -9.67 7.92 6.40
CA SER A 182 -9.98 7.39 5.07
C SER A 182 -11.48 7.11 4.89
N ASP A 183 -12.10 6.48 5.89
CA ASP A 183 -13.55 6.24 5.91
C ASP A 183 -14.33 7.56 5.91
N ARG A 184 -13.87 8.55 6.68
CA ARG A 184 -14.52 9.84 6.78
C ARG A 184 -14.48 10.62 5.47
N VAL A 185 -13.35 10.64 4.77
CA VAL A 185 -13.27 11.31 3.45
C VAL A 185 -14.16 10.61 2.43
N ARG A 186 -14.24 9.27 2.47
CA ARG A 186 -15.17 8.52 1.62
C ARG A 186 -16.63 8.92 1.87
N GLN A 187 -17.01 9.10 3.14
CA GLN A 187 -18.34 9.59 3.51
C GLN A 187 -18.60 11.02 3.04
N LEU A 188 -17.63 11.93 3.19
CA LEU A 188 -17.73 13.31 2.71
C LEU A 188 -17.85 13.40 1.18
N PHE A 189 -17.18 12.50 0.46
CA PHE A 189 -17.14 12.52 -1.00
C PHE A 189 -18.38 11.89 -1.64
N LEU A 190 -19.07 10.98 -0.96
CA LEU A 190 -20.26 10.32 -1.51
C LEU A 190 -21.37 11.31 -1.93
N PRO A 191 -21.80 12.28 -1.09
CA PRO A 191 -22.79 13.27 -1.52
C PRO A 191 -22.30 14.16 -2.67
N ALA A 192 -20.99 14.40 -2.79
CA ALA A 192 -20.42 15.13 -3.93
C ALA A 192 -20.52 14.31 -5.23
N CYS A 193 -20.33 13.00 -5.16
CA CYS A 193 -20.57 12.09 -6.29
C CYS A 193 -22.03 12.16 -6.75
N ASP A 194 -22.99 12.20 -5.82
CA ASP A 194 -24.41 12.29 -6.15
C ASP A 194 -24.75 13.59 -6.90
N LYS A 195 -24.12 14.71 -6.53
CA LYS A 195 -24.24 15.99 -7.25
C LYS A 195 -23.74 15.88 -8.69
N VAL A 196 -22.55 15.30 -8.86
CA VAL A 196 -21.94 15.13 -10.18
C VAL A 196 -22.78 14.19 -11.07
N ASN A 197 -23.27 13.09 -10.49
CA ASN A 197 -24.14 12.14 -11.19
C ASN A 197 -25.45 12.79 -11.65
N THR A 198 -26.12 13.52 -10.75
CA THR A 198 -27.39 14.20 -11.04
C THR A 198 -27.25 15.23 -12.15
N ALA A 199 -26.11 15.92 -12.20
CA ALA A 199 -25.82 16.94 -13.20
C ALA A 199 -25.24 16.37 -14.51
N ALA A 200 -25.02 15.05 -14.62
CA ALA A 200 -24.27 14.43 -15.72
C ALA A 200 -22.93 15.15 -16.00
N ALA A 201 -22.19 15.42 -14.92
CA ALA A 201 -20.99 16.26 -14.94
C ALA A 201 -19.69 15.45 -14.85
N PHE A 202 -18.58 16.13 -15.16
CA PHE A 202 -17.24 15.55 -15.19
C PHE A 202 -16.28 16.43 -14.39
N LYS A 203 -16.10 16.15 -13.10
CA LYS A 203 -15.36 16.99 -12.16
C LYS A 203 -14.24 16.24 -11.45
N TYR A 204 -13.11 16.93 -11.28
CA TYR A 204 -11.99 16.50 -10.44
C TYR A 204 -11.86 17.44 -9.25
N LEU A 205 -11.93 16.88 -8.04
CA LEU A 205 -11.75 17.54 -6.76
C LEU A 205 -10.34 17.26 -6.22
N ASP A 206 -9.60 18.29 -5.86
CA ASP A 206 -8.32 18.20 -5.18
C ASP A 206 -8.41 18.99 -3.87
N VAL A 207 -8.35 18.31 -2.72
CA VAL A 207 -8.65 18.93 -1.42
C VAL A 207 -7.57 18.62 -0.37
N THR A 208 -7.12 19.65 0.34
CA THR A 208 -6.30 19.51 1.55
C THR A 208 -7.08 19.99 2.76
N PHE A 209 -7.40 19.06 3.67
CA PHE A 209 -8.06 19.37 4.93
C PHE A 209 -7.09 19.99 5.94
N LYS A 210 -7.51 21.10 6.55
CA LYS A 210 -6.78 21.82 7.61
C LYS A 210 -7.33 21.49 8.99
N ALA A 211 -8.65 21.33 9.08
CA ALA A 211 -9.34 20.89 10.29
C ALA A 211 -9.35 19.35 10.43
N GLU A 212 -9.72 18.87 11.61
CA GLU A 212 -9.89 17.44 11.85
C GLU A 212 -11.04 16.89 11.00
N LEU A 213 -10.84 15.77 10.32
CA LEU A 213 -11.86 15.19 9.42
C LEU A 213 -13.20 14.89 10.12
N SER A 214 -13.15 14.60 11.42
CA SER A 214 -14.33 14.38 12.26
C SER A 214 -15.18 15.63 12.48
N SER A 215 -14.62 16.83 12.33
CA SER A 215 -15.33 18.11 12.50
C SER A 215 -15.85 18.70 11.20
N ILE A 216 -15.43 18.17 10.04
CA ILE A 216 -15.90 18.62 8.72
C ILE A 216 -17.39 18.26 8.57
N PRO A 217 -18.28 19.19 8.18
CA PRO A 217 -19.70 18.87 7.95
C PRO A 217 -19.92 17.87 6.80
N ASP A 218 -20.92 16.99 6.94
CA ASP A 218 -21.21 15.91 5.96
C ASP A 218 -21.41 16.41 4.52
N MET A 219 -22.03 17.58 4.36
CA MET A 219 -22.35 18.17 3.05
C MET A 219 -21.25 19.06 2.51
N TYR A 220 -20.15 19.26 3.23
CA TYR A 220 -19.13 20.26 2.91
C TYR A 220 -18.59 20.12 1.48
N LEU A 221 -18.12 18.93 1.08
CA LEU A 221 -17.59 18.72 -0.27
C LEU A 221 -18.69 18.80 -1.34
N ALA A 222 -19.92 18.39 -1.01
CA ALA A 222 -21.04 18.45 -1.95
C ALA A 222 -21.51 19.88 -2.22
N GLU A 223 -21.45 20.77 -1.23
CA GLU A 223 -21.72 22.20 -1.39
C GLU A 223 -20.67 22.86 -2.29
N ARG A 224 -19.38 22.57 -2.06
CA ARG A 224 -18.28 23.02 -2.94
C ARG A 224 -18.45 22.49 -4.36
N MET A 225 -18.83 21.23 -4.50
CA MET A 225 -19.10 20.60 -5.80
C MET A 225 -20.29 21.22 -6.52
N GLN A 226 -21.38 21.53 -5.81
CA GLN A 226 -22.56 22.18 -6.40
C GLN A 226 -22.20 23.56 -6.95
N ILE A 227 -21.44 24.36 -6.19
CA ILE A 227 -20.96 25.68 -6.66
C ILE A 227 -20.16 25.50 -7.97
N ALA A 228 -19.23 24.55 -8.02
CA ALA A 228 -18.42 24.32 -9.22
C ALA A 228 -19.20 23.74 -10.42
N ILE A 229 -20.34 23.08 -10.18
CA ILE A 229 -21.27 22.65 -11.24
C ILE A 229 -22.05 23.86 -11.77
N ASP A 230 -22.54 24.72 -10.87
CA ASP A 230 -23.37 25.87 -11.22
C ASP A 230 -22.56 26.99 -11.90
N ASP A 231 -21.29 27.16 -11.52
CA ASP A 231 -20.42 28.27 -11.95
C ASP A 231 -20.04 28.23 -13.44
N CYS A 232 -20.32 27.14 -14.18
CA CYS A 232 -19.94 26.94 -15.60
C CYS A 232 -18.44 27.16 -15.94
N SER A 233 -17.62 27.56 -14.97
CA SER A 233 -16.20 27.80 -15.11
C SER A 233 -15.45 26.47 -15.16
N ASN A 234 -14.29 26.49 -15.81
CA ASN A 234 -13.46 25.28 -15.90
C ASN A 234 -12.73 24.95 -14.59
N SER A 235 -12.68 25.89 -13.64
CA SER A 235 -11.98 25.74 -12.36
C SER A 235 -12.60 26.60 -11.28
N TYR A 236 -12.91 26.00 -10.14
CA TYR A 236 -13.33 26.64 -8.91
C TYR A 236 -12.27 26.38 -7.83
N GLU A 237 -11.76 27.43 -7.20
CA GLU A 237 -10.79 27.32 -6.11
C GLU A 237 -11.38 27.92 -4.83
N TRP A 238 -11.10 27.31 -3.69
CA TRP A 238 -11.50 27.85 -2.40
C TRP A 238 -10.45 27.60 -1.33
N GLU A 239 -10.46 28.48 -0.34
CA GLU A 239 -9.68 28.33 0.87
C GLU A 239 -10.50 28.89 2.04
N ASP A 240 -10.71 28.07 3.06
CA ASP A 240 -11.36 28.44 4.31
C ASP A 240 -10.61 27.83 5.51
N GLU A 241 -11.23 27.90 6.69
CA GLU A 241 -10.69 27.36 7.94
C GLU A 241 -10.66 25.82 7.96
N LEU A 242 -11.55 25.17 7.22
CA LEU A 242 -11.72 23.71 7.21
C LEU A 242 -10.79 23.05 6.20
N ALA A 243 -10.70 23.61 4.99
CA ALA A 243 -9.89 23.06 3.91
C ALA A 243 -9.48 24.13 2.89
N ARG A 244 -8.55 23.75 2.01
CA ARG A 244 -8.32 24.41 0.73
C ARG A 244 -8.49 23.39 -0.38
N GLY A 245 -8.89 23.82 -1.56
CA GLY A 245 -8.92 22.92 -2.69
C GLY A 245 -9.29 23.56 -4.01
N THR A 246 -9.30 22.72 -5.03
CA THR A 246 -9.67 23.08 -6.39
C THR A 246 -10.64 22.05 -6.96
N ILE A 247 -11.64 22.50 -7.72
CA ILE A 247 -12.51 21.65 -8.52
C ILE A 247 -12.35 22.05 -9.97
N ARG A 248 -11.96 21.11 -10.82
CA ARG A 248 -11.70 21.35 -12.24
C ARG A 248 -12.62 20.51 -13.11
N GLN A 249 -12.91 21.02 -14.30
CA GLN A 249 -13.49 20.22 -15.36
C GLN A 249 -12.49 19.14 -15.78
N GLY A 250 -12.92 17.88 -15.82
CA GLY A 250 -12.08 16.78 -16.29
C GLY A 250 -11.88 16.78 -17.81
N ASN A 251 -10.76 16.22 -18.26
CA ASN A 251 -10.45 16.07 -19.67
C ASN A 251 -11.20 14.87 -20.28
N LEU A 252 -12.49 15.05 -20.54
CA LEU A 252 -13.33 14.02 -21.14
C LEU A 252 -12.86 13.63 -22.55
N ALA A 253 -12.29 14.58 -23.31
CA ALA A 253 -11.80 14.31 -24.65
C ALA A 253 -10.70 13.22 -24.66
N ALA A 254 -9.75 13.28 -23.72
CA ALA A 254 -8.72 12.25 -23.58
C ALA A 254 -9.28 10.88 -23.17
N VAL A 255 -10.34 10.85 -22.36
CA VAL A 255 -11.01 9.59 -21.99
C VAL A 255 -11.74 9.00 -23.20
N VAL A 256 -12.49 9.81 -23.95
CA VAL A 256 -13.24 9.40 -25.15
C VAL A 256 -12.30 8.94 -26.27
N GLU A 257 -11.16 9.61 -26.46
CA GLU A 257 -10.14 9.19 -27.42
C GLU A 257 -9.59 7.80 -27.07
N ASP A 258 -9.34 7.54 -25.79
CA ASP A 258 -8.85 6.23 -25.33
C ASP A 258 -9.91 5.12 -25.45
N THR A 259 -11.17 5.41 -25.16
CA THR A 259 -12.27 4.44 -25.29
C THR A 259 -12.81 4.31 -26.73
N ALA A 260 -12.32 5.10 -27.69
CA ALA A 260 -12.72 4.97 -29.09
C ALA A 260 -12.39 3.57 -29.68
N ILE A 261 -11.42 2.87 -29.09
CA ILE A 261 -10.95 1.55 -29.52
C ILE A 261 -11.26 0.42 -28.52
N GLY A 262 -12.07 0.69 -27.48
CA GLY A 262 -12.44 -0.29 -26.46
C GLY A 262 -12.99 0.31 -25.17
N ALA A 263 -12.80 -0.39 -24.06
CA ALA A 263 -13.28 0.03 -22.75
C ALA A 263 -12.13 0.36 -21.80
N ILE A 264 -12.39 1.19 -20.80
CA ILE A 264 -11.39 1.54 -19.77
C ILE A 264 -11.81 1.02 -18.40
N LEU A 265 -10.85 0.41 -17.68
CA LEU A 265 -11.03 0.03 -16.29
C LEU A 265 -11.08 1.29 -15.40
N VAL A 266 -12.08 1.38 -14.51
CA VAL A 266 -12.12 2.46 -13.53
C VAL A 266 -10.97 2.33 -12.55
N GLY A 267 -10.00 3.23 -12.68
CA GLY A 267 -8.75 3.14 -11.94
C GLY A 267 -7.69 4.15 -12.43
N PRO A 268 -6.40 3.83 -12.26
CA PRO A 268 -5.30 4.77 -12.47
C PRO A 268 -5.25 5.39 -13.87
N LYS A 269 -5.53 4.61 -14.92
CA LYS A 269 -5.58 5.11 -16.29
C LYS A 269 -6.67 6.15 -16.49
N LEU A 270 -7.87 5.90 -15.96
CA LEU A 270 -8.95 6.87 -15.96
C LEU A 270 -8.52 8.14 -15.22
N PHE A 271 -7.89 8.02 -14.05
CA PHE A 271 -7.40 9.18 -13.30
C PHE A 271 -6.43 10.02 -14.13
N ARG A 272 -5.44 9.38 -14.77
CA ARG A 272 -4.42 10.08 -15.55
C ARG A 272 -5.02 10.77 -16.77
N LEU A 273 -5.84 10.09 -17.55
CA LEU A 273 -6.49 10.69 -18.73
C LEU A 273 -7.39 11.85 -18.32
N PHE A 274 -8.14 11.70 -17.23
CA PHE A 274 -9.11 12.68 -16.79
C PHE A 274 -8.49 13.92 -16.14
N THR A 275 -7.37 13.77 -15.42
CA THR A 275 -6.72 14.86 -14.67
C THR A 275 -5.44 15.39 -15.34
N GLY A 276 -4.89 14.66 -16.30
CA GLY A 276 -3.56 14.91 -16.86
C GLY A 276 -2.40 14.57 -15.91
N SER A 277 -2.67 14.01 -14.74
CA SER A 277 -1.67 13.74 -13.69
C SER A 277 -1.62 12.25 -13.32
N ILE A 278 -0.42 11.72 -13.07
CA ILE A 278 -0.26 10.37 -12.51
C ILE A 278 -0.86 10.36 -11.09
N VAL A 279 -1.57 9.29 -10.74
CA VAL A 279 -2.14 9.08 -9.40
C VAL A 279 -1.10 9.40 -8.32
N PRO A 280 -1.36 10.38 -7.44
CA PRO A 280 -0.35 10.83 -6.50
C PRO A 280 -0.09 9.83 -5.38
N SER A 281 -1.10 9.10 -4.93
CA SER A 281 -0.98 8.13 -3.84
C SER A 281 -2.22 7.24 -3.78
N GLN A 282 -2.35 6.41 -2.72
CA GLN A 282 -3.59 5.68 -2.42
C GLN A 282 -4.76 6.59 -1.96
N ARG A 283 -4.54 7.90 -1.79
CA ARG A 283 -5.58 8.86 -1.36
C ARG A 283 -6.37 9.44 -2.53
N VAL A 284 -6.81 8.54 -3.41
CA VAL A 284 -7.70 8.88 -4.51
C VAL A 284 -9.00 8.10 -4.41
N LEU A 285 -10.11 8.78 -4.69
CA LEU A 285 -11.44 8.21 -4.74
C LEU A 285 -12.01 8.36 -6.16
N PHE A 286 -12.72 7.33 -6.59
CA PHE A 286 -13.27 7.23 -7.95
C PHE A 286 -14.78 7.18 -7.89
N GLY A 287 -15.44 8.18 -8.45
CA GLY A 287 -16.85 8.19 -8.79
C GLY A 287 -16.99 8.12 -10.31
N ALA A 288 -17.64 7.10 -10.85
CA ALA A 288 -17.89 7.00 -12.28
C ALA A 288 -19.12 6.14 -12.57
N CYS A 289 -19.93 6.57 -13.53
CA CYS A 289 -21.04 5.80 -14.09
C CYS A 289 -21.09 5.96 -15.61
N GLY A 290 -21.78 5.01 -16.24
CA GLY A 290 -21.94 4.96 -17.67
C GLY A 290 -22.26 3.55 -18.14
N GLN A 291 -22.07 3.30 -19.43
CA GLN A 291 -22.35 2.00 -20.00
C GLN A 291 -21.18 1.05 -19.73
N SER A 292 -21.42 0.04 -18.90
CA SER A 292 -20.44 -1.01 -18.61
C SER A 292 -20.20 -1.90 -19.82
N HIS A 293 -18.96 -2.35 -19.98
CA HIS A 293 -18.59 -3.28 -21.03
C HIS A 293 -19.23 -4.67 -20.80
N GLU A 294 -19.75 -5.28 -21.88
CA GLU A 294 -20.56 -6.50 -21.83
C GLU A 294 -19.83 -7.68 -21.16
N LEU A 295 -18.54 -7.84 -21.44
CA LEU A 295 -17.76 -8.97 -20.91
C LEU A 295 -17.27 -8.76 -19.48
N ASP A 296 -17.20 -7.52 -19.00
CA ASP A 296 -16.61 -7.21 -17.70
C ASP A 296 -17.10 -5.83 -17.20
N PRO A 297 -18.00 -5.79 -16.20
CA PRO A 297 -18.64 -4.56 -15.77
C PRO A 297 -17.71 -3.59 -15.04
N ARG A 298 -16.47 -3.99 -14.76
CA ARG A 298 -15.43 -3.11 -14.23
C ARG A 298 -14.91 -2.13 -15.27
N TYR A 299 -15.06 -2.48 -16.54
CA TYR A 299 -14.69 -1.63 -17.66
C TYR A 299 -15.91 -0.84 -18.12
N ILE A 300 -15.69 0.43 -18.48
CA ILE A 300 -16.73 1.34 -18.95
C ILE A 300 -16.42 1.72 -20.40
N ASP A 301 -17.40 1.61 -21.28
CA ASP A 301 -17.34 2.00 -22.70
C ASP A 301 -17.58 3.50 -22.87
N THR A 302 -18.62 4.00 -22.22
CA THR A 302 -19.07 5.40 -22.28
C THR A 302 -19.38 5.91 -20.88
N PHE A 303 -19.13 7.19 -20.62
CA PHE A 303 -19.32 7.79 -19.30
C PHE A 303 -20.46 8.80 -19.31
N ASP A 304 -21.36 8.67 -18.35
CA ASP A 304 -22.44 9.64 -18.09
C ASP A 304 -22.02 10.68 -17.05
N ALA A 305 -21.20 10.27 -16.07
CA ALA A 305 -20.63 11.16 -15.08
C ALA A 305 -19.30 10.62 -14.52
N ILE A 306 -18.39 11.54 -14.18
CA ILE A 306 -17.12 11.21 -13.52
C ILE A 306 -16.87 12.23 -12.41
N ALA A 307 -16.68 11.74 -11.18
CA ALA A 307 -16.25 12.50 -10.01
C ALA A 307 -14.95 11.88 -9.48
N LEU A 308 -13.81 12.53 -9.65
CA LEU A 308 -12.55 12.07 -9.04
C LEU A 308 -12.21 12.96 -7.85
N CYS A 309 -11.61 12.37 -6.81
CA CYS A 309 -11.11 13.12 -5.66
C CYS A 309 -9.69 12.70 -5.30
N SER A 310 -8.78 13.66 -5.20
CA SER A 310 -7.50 13.54 -4.50
C SER A 310 -7.61 14.28 -3.18
N TRP A 311 -7.08 13.69 -2.10
CA TRP A 311 -7.17 14.34 -0.80
C TRP A 311 -5.91 14.22 0.06
N ASP A 312 -5.69 15.24 0.88
CA ASP A 312 -4.65 15.28 1.90
C ASP A 312 -5.15 15.92 3.21
N THR A 313 -4.40 15.76 4.29
CA THR A 313 -4.65 16.35 5.61
C THR A 313 -3.34 16.88 6.19
N ILE A 314 -3.32 18.18 6.51
CA ILE A 314 -2.19 18.83 7.19
C ILE A 314 -2.49 19.12 8.66
N ASN A 315 -3.56 18.52 9.19
CA ASN A 315 -3.99 18.72 10.56
C ASN A 315 -2.95 18.18 11.56
N GLU A 316 -2.65 18.97 12.60
CA GLU A 316 -1.66 18.60 13.61
C GLU A 316 -1.99 17.31 14.36
N GLU A 317 -3.27 17.04 14.66
CA GLU A 317 -3.65 15.84 15.42
C GLU A 317 -3.44 14.57 14.59
N SER A 318 -3.68 14.62 13.28
CA SER A 318 -3.32 13.52 12.36
C SER A 318 -1.82 13.21 12.43
N MET A 319 -0.99 14.27 12.36
CA MET A 319 0.46 14.12 12.47
C MET A 319 0.91 13.61 13.85
N ARG A 320 0.30 14.10 14.93
CA ARG A 320 0.60 13.63 16.31
C ARG A 320 0.19 12.17 16.51
N SER A 321 -0.98 11.78 16.02
CA SER A 321 -1.50 10.42 16.11
C SER A 321 -0.56 9.41 15.45
N ARG A 322 -0.10 9.71 14.23
CA ARG A 322 0.88 8.88 13.48
C ARG A 322 2.20 8.75 14.23
N SER A 323 2.73 9.84 14.80
CA SER A 323 3.96 9.80 15.59
C SER A 323 3.82 8.99 16.89
N ARG A 324 2.69 9.10 17.60
CA ARG A 324 2.40 8.28 18.79
C ARG A 324 2.35 6.79 18.42
N HIS A 325 1.73 6.45 17.30
CA HIS A 325 1.66 5.07 16.81
C HIS A 325 3.06 4.49 16.55
N PHE A 326 3.97 5.26 15.95
CA PHE A 326 5.35 4.83 15.79
C PHE A 326 6.06 4.61 17.14
N GLY A 327 5.88 5.52 18.10
CA GLY A 327 6.46 5.42 19.43
C GLY A 327 6.00 4.17 20.20
N SER A 328 4.74 3.74 20.05
CA SER A 328 4.27 2.48 20.65
C SER A 328 4.94 1.27 20.02
N LYS A 329 5.25 1.32 18.70
CA LYS A 329 5.96 0.24 18.02
C LYS A 329 7.42 0.12 18.45
N LEU A 330 8.11 1.22 18.73
CA LEU A 330 9.45 1.16 19.32
C LEU A 330 9.43 0.45 20.68
N ALA A 331 8.44 0.72 21.53
CA ALA A 331 8.32 0.05 22.83
C ALA A 331 7.98 -1.45 22.69
N GLU A 332 7.20 -1.84 21.68
CA GLU A 332 6.96 -3.25 21.36
C GLU A 332 8.26 -3.95 20.95
N ILE A 333 9.01 -3.34 20.03
CA ILE A 333 10.31 -3.83 19.55
C ILE A 333 11.30 -3.98 20.71
N ASP A 334 11.45 -2.95 21.53
CA ASP A 334 12.36 -2.97 22.69
C ASP A 334 12.02 -4.10 23.66
N ALA A 335 10.73 -4.33 23.92
CA ALA A 335 10.27 -5.40 24.78
C ALA A 335 10.46 -6.80 24.17
N GLN A 336 10.43 -6.94 22.83
CA GLN A 336 10.70 -8.22 22.15
C GLN A 336 12.20 -8.54 22.12
N LEU A 337 13.04 -7.51 22.07
CA LEU A 337 14.51 -7.63 22.08
C LEU A 337 15.11 -7.58 23.49
N GLU A 338 14.31 -7.36 24.52
CA GLU A 338 14.77 -7.34 25.91
C GLU A 338 15.36 -8.69 26.30
N GLY A 339 16.54 -8.67 26.94
CA GLY A 339 17.27 -9.89 27.31
C GLY A 339 18.09 -10.53 26.19
N CYS A 340 17.99 -10.05 24.94
CA CYS A 340 18.86 -10.49 23.84
C CYS A 340 20.27 -9.89 24.02
N THR A 341 21.30 -10.65 23.63
CA THR A 341 22.70 -10.18 23.67
C THR A 341 22.94 -9.01 22.72
N LEU A 342 22.37 -9.10 21.51
CA LEU A 342 22.41 -8.07 20.48
C LEU A 342 21.15 -8.17 19.62
N GLY A 343 20.52 -7.02 19.37
CA GLY A 343 19.28 -6.91 18.60
C GLY A 343 19.44 -6.03 17.37
N ALA A 344 18.64 -6.28 16.34
CA ALA A 344 18.42 -5.39 15.21
C ALA A 344 16.91 -5.27 14.95
N ALA A 345 16.48 -4.17 14.35
CA ALA A 345 15.08 -3.96 14.04
C ALA A 345 14.90 -3.36 12.63
N HIS A 346 13.89 -3.84 11.92
CA HIS A 346 13.42 -3.27 10.66
C HIS A 346 12.00 -2.76 10.84
N VAL A 347 11.78 -1.47 10.59
CA VAL A 347 10.46 -0.84 10.67
C VAL A 347 10.07 -0.32 9.30
N VAL A 348 9.10 -0.96 8.66
CA VAL A 348 8.55 -0.53 7.37
C VAL A 348 7.41 0.45 7.60
N VAL A 349 7.44 1.58 6.91
CA VAL A 349 6.43 2.65 6.94
C VAL A 349 6.02 2.97 5.51
N ASP A 350 4.73 2.95 5.21
CA ASP A 350 4.26 3.40 3.90
C ASP A 350 4.38 4.94 3.84
N ALA A 351 5.11 5.43 2.84
CA ALA A 351 5.36 6.85 2.59
C ALA A 351 4.26 7.46 1.71
N GLU A 352 4.11 8.77 1.82
CA GLU A 352 3.15 9.54 1.04
C GLU A 352 3.89 10.38 0.00
N ARG A 353 3.24 10.71 -1.11
CA ARG A 353 3.88 11.50 -2.17
C ARG A 353 3.95 12.99 -1.84
N ASP A 354 3.10 13.50 -0.95
CA ASP A 354 3.25 14.86 -0.46
C ASP A 354 4.57 15.00 0.30
N SER A 355 5.51 15.69 -0.33
CA SER A 355 6.89 15.72 0.17
C SER A 355 6.98 16.42 1.52
N ALA A 356 6.17 17.45 1.77
CA ALA A 356 6.16 18.18 3.03
C ALA A 356 5.68 17.31 4.20
N THR A 357 4.58 16.59 4.02
CA THR A 357 4.03 15.67 5.03
C THR A 357 4.97 14.49 5.27
N SER A 358 5.52 13.90 4.21
CA SER A 358 6.49 12.80 4.33
C SER A 358 7.81 13.22 4.98
N ASP A 359 8.32 14.42 4.67
CA ASP A 359 9.52 14.97 5.32
C ASP A 359 9.29 15.21 6.81
N LEU A 360 8.16 15.82 7.17
CA LEU A 360 7.80 16.04 8.57
C LEU A 360 7.64 14.71 9.32
N ARG A 361 6.99 13.71 8.70
CA ARG A 361 6.84 12.37 9.28
C ARG A 361 8.19 11.70 9.48
N ARG A 362 9.07 11.75 8.48
CA ARG A 362 10.44 11.22 8.54
C ARG A 362 11.23 11.90 9.66
N GLN A 363 11.20 13.22 9.74
CA GLN A 363 11.86 14.00 10.78
C GLN A 363 11.40 13.56 12.18
N ARG A 364 10.09 13.52 12.43
CA ARG A 364 9.54 13.13 13.74
C ARG A 364 9.89 11.68 14.11
N ILE A 365 9.88 10.78 13.12
CA ILE A 365 10.32 9.39 13.34
C ILE A 365 11.80 9.36 13.74
N ARG A 366 12.67 10.06 13.01
CA ARG A 366 14.11 10.13 13.33
C ARG A 366 14.35 10.71 14.72
N GLU A 367 13.71 11.82 15.07
CA GLU A 367 13.77 12.40 16.41
C GLU A 367 13.32 11.41 17.48
N ARG A 368 12.26 10.65 17.22
CA ARG A 368 11.74 9.63 18.14
C ARG A 368 12.72 8.46 18.29
N VAL A 369 13.30 7.93 17.22
CA VAL A 369 14.29 6.85 17.27
C VAL A 369 15.54 7.29 18.04
N CYS A 370 16.01 8.51 17.82
CA CYS A 370 17.20 9.04 18.50
C CYS A 370 16.96 9.30 19.99
N SER A 371 15.77 9.77 20.37
CA SER A 371 15.41 10.08 21.76
C SER A 371 14.84 8.90 22.54
N PHE A 372 14.57 7.75 21.89
CA PHE A 372 14.03 6.58 22.57
C PHE A 372 15.09 5.91 23.44
N ASP A 373 14.74 5.71 24.72
CA ASP A 373 15.56 5.02 25.71
C ASP A 373 15.31 3.50 25.61
N PHE A 374 16.13 2.83 24.79
CA PHE A 374 16.05 1.38 24.60
C PHE A 374 16.67 0.66 25.80
N LYS A 375 15.90 -0.25 26.41
CA LYS A 375 16.41 -1.16 27.44
C LYS A 375 17.19 -2.32 26.83
N SER A 376 16.81 -2.71 25.62
CA SER A 376 17.48 -3.75 24.84
C SER A 376 18.77 -3.24 24.19
N LYS A 377 19.68 -4.19 23.89
CA LYS A 377 20.94 -3.89 23.20
C LYS A 377 20.74 -3.87 21.68
N ILE A 378 20.13 -2.81 21.17
CA ILE A 378 19.93 -2.64 19.72
C ILE A 378 21.20 -2.12 19.06
N ALA A 379 21.73 -2.88 18.10
CA ALA A 379 22.84 -2.51 17.23
C ALA A 379 22.41 -1.57 16.12
N VAL A 380 21.28 -1.86 15.48
CA VAL A 380 20.74 -1.09 14.36
C VAL A 380 19.22 -1.13 14.35
N LEU A 381 18.61 0.02 14.11
CA LEU A 381 17.20 0.12 13.75
C LEU A 381 17.11 0.79 12.39
N THR A 382 16.61 0.07 11.39
CA THR A 382 16.42 0.60 10.03
C THR A 382 14.95 0.93 9.82
N THR A 383 14.66 2.19 9.52
CA THR A 383 13.31 2.58 9.08
C THR A 383 13.27 2.58 7.56
N HIS A 384 12.36 1.81 6.99
CA HIS A 384 12.16 1.70 5.54
C HIS A 384 10.90 2.44 5.15
N TYR A 385 11.03 3.47 4.34
CA TYR A 385 9.91 4.21 3.80
C TYR A 385 9.60 3.68 2.41
N LEU A 386 8.44 3.05 2.24
CA LEU A 386 8.00 2.49 0.97
C LEU A 386 7.01 3.43 0.30
N LEU A 387 7.38 3.99 -0.84
CA LEU A 387 6.46 4.72 -1.71
C LEU A 387 5.92 3.76 -2.76
N LEU A 388 4.66 3.37 -2.58
CA LEU A 388 3.98 2.45 -3.49
C LEU A 388 3.42 3.22 -4.68
N HIS A 389 3.90 2.91 -5.88
CA HIS A 389 3.44 3.54 -7.10
C HIS A 389 2.37 2.71 -7.79
N THR A 390 1.38 3.41 -8.33
CA THR A 390 0.44 2.81 -9.28
C THR A 390 0.80 3.32 -10.67
N ALA A 391 1.50 2.50 -11.44
CA ALA A 391 1.94 2.81 -12.80
C ALA A 391 1.16 2.00 -13.84
N GLU A 392 1.09 2.52 -15.07
CA GLU A 392 0.53 1.80 -16.22
C GLU A 392 1.59 1.06 -17.02
N SER A 393 2.81 1.59 -17.01
CA SER A 393 3.98 1.05 -17.72
C SER A 393 4.56 -0.20 -17.07
N ALA A 394 4.30 -0.40 -15.78
CA ALA A 394 4.79 -1.52 -14.99
C ALA A 394 3.65 -2.08 -14.13
N SER A 395 3.62 -3.40 -13.94
CA SER A 395 2.62 -4.04 -13.08
C SER A 395 2.73 -3.58 -11.62
N TRP A 396 3.92 -3.24 -11.16
CA TRP A 396 4.15 -2.72 -9.82
C TRP A 396 5.43 -1.89 -9.83
N THR A 397 5.50 -0.90 -8.95
CA THR A 397 6.74 -0.19 -8.65
C THR A 397 6.70 0.25 -7.19
N VAL A 398 7.82 0.09 -6.51
CA VAL A 398 8.00 0.53 -5.12
C VAL A 398 9.35 1.21 -5.05
N ASP A 399 9.36 2.44 -4.56
CA ASP A 399 10.58 3.10 -4.19
C ASP A 399 10.80 2.96 -2.68
N GLU A 400 12.05 2.71 -2.30
CA GLU A 400 12.44 2.54 -0.91
C GLU A 400 13.47 3.61 -0.51
N THR A 401 13.19 4.31 0.58
CA THR A 401 14.20 5.08 1.32
C THR A 401 14.48 4.40 2.63
N ALA A 402 15.73 4.03 2.89
CA ALA A 402 16.15 3.38 4.14
C ALA A 402 16.94 4.36 5.02
N ASP A 403 16.49 4.52 6.26
CA ASP A 403 17.14 5.34 7.30
C ASP A 403 17.67 4.43 8.41
N PRO A 404 18.94 3.98 8.33
CA PRO A 404 19.56 3.18 9.38
C PRO A 404 20.01 4.08 10.55
N ALA A 405 19.52 3.77 11.75
CA ALA A 405 20.03 4.31 13.02
C ALA A 405 21.03 3.31 13.62
N ILE A 406 22.28 3.42 13.21
CA ILE A 406 23.38 2.53 13.61
C ILE A 406 23.94 2.96 14.96
N ARG A 407 24.10 2.02 15.89
CA ARG A 407 24.71 2.18 17.21
C ARG A 407 26.01 1.38 17.36
N THR A 408 26.43 0.69 16.30
CA THR A 408 27.68 -0.07 16.17
C THR A 408 28.67 0.64 15.25
N THR A 409 29.90 0.12 15.15
CA THR A 409 30.94 0.64 14.25
C THR A 409 30.71 0.28 12.78
N GLU A 410 30.03 -0.85 12.52
CA GLU A 410 29.78 -1.36 11.17
C GLU A 410 28.27 -1.57 10.96
N PRO A 411 27.77 -1.34 9.72
CA PRO A 411 26.39 -1.64 9.36
C PRO A 411 26.18 -3.17 9.30
N LEU A 412 24.94 -3.61 9.58
CA LEU A 412 24.58 -5.03 9.51
C LEU A 412 24.41 -5.53 8.08
N LEU A 413 23.96 -4.66 7.17
CA LEU A 413 23.81 -4.92 5.74
C LEU A 413 24.69 -3.92 4.98
N GLU A 414 25.35 -4.35 3.91
CA GLU A 414 26.10 -3.45 3.01
C GLU A 414 25.17 -2.38 2.41
N ASP A 415 23.96 -2.80 2.02
CA ASP A 415 22.88 -1.93 1.60
C ASP A 415 21.71 -2.09 2.59
N PRO A 416 21.33 -1.03 3.34
CA PRO A 416 20.26 -1.11 4.34
C PRO A 416 18.87 -1.36 3.73
N ARG A 417 18.71 -1.29 2.40
CA ARG A 417 17.42 -1.47 1.72
C ARG A 417 17.00 -2.94 1.65
N ILE A 418 15.69 -3.17 1.75
CA ILE A 418 15.04 -4.47 1.53
C ILE A 418 15.13 -4.85 0.04
N PHE A 419 14.89 -3.89 -0.85
CA PHE A 419 14.86 -4.11 -2.30
C PHE A 419 16.17 -3.67 -2.97
N PHE A 420 17.27 -4.36 -2.64
CA PHE A 420 18.64 -4.02 -3.06
C PHE A 420 18.93 -4.17 -4.57
N SER A 421 18.13 -4.96 -5.30
CA SER A 421 18.31 -5.18 -6.73
C SER A 421 17.62 -4.12 -7.62
N GLY A 422 17.06 -3.08 -7.02
CA GLY A 422 16.37 -2.00 -7.72
C GLY A 422 17.34 -0.98 -8.37
N GLN A 423 16.78 -0.11 -9.21
CA GLN A 423 17.53 1.03 -9.75
C GLN A 423 17.77 2.07 -8.65
N ILE A 424 18.99 2.61 -8.58
CA ILE A 424 19.29 3.77 -7.72
C ILE A 424 18.85 5.03 -8.47
N LEU A 425 17.89 5.76 -7.90
CA LEU A 425 17.30 6.96 -8.50
C LEU A 425 17.95 8.27 -8.01
N GLY A 426 18.67 8.24 -6.88
CA GLY A 426 19.37 9.38 -6.30
C GLY A 426 19.48 9.28 -4.76
N ASP A 427 20.04 10.32 -4.14
CA ASP A 427 20.23 10.38 -2.67
C ASP A 427 19.04 11.03 -1.93
N ALA A 428 18.14 11.69 -2.66
CA ALA A 428 16.94 12.27 -2.09
C ALA A 428 15.94 11.16 -1.71
N PRO A 429 15.09 11.38 -0.68
CA PRO A 429 14.02 10.45 -0.37
C PRO A 429 13.10 10.22 -1.55
N ALA A 430 12.52 9.01 -1.63
CA ALA A 430 11.70 8.54 -2.75
C ALA A 430 10.59 9.51 -3.17
N TRP A 431 9.93 10.17 -2.20
CA TRP A 431 8.85 11.13 -2.45
C TRP A 431 9.29 12.50 -2.99
N HIS A 432 10.59 12.73 -3.17
CA HIS A 432 11.14 13.88 -3.89
C HIS A 432 11.55 13.53 -5.33
N LEU A 433 11.50 12.25 -5.69
CA LEU A 433 11.88 11.78 -7.01
C LEU A 433 10.66 11.80 -7.93
N PRO A 434 10.87 12.03 -9.24
CA PRO A 434 9.77 11.98 -10.20
C PRO A 434 9.13 10.58 -10.17
N PRO A 435 7.80 10.49 -10.34
CA PRO A 435 7.14 9.20 -10.44
C PRO A 435 7.72 8.41 -11.63
N PRO A 436 7.77 7.08 -11.54
CA PRO A 436 8.10 6.25 -12.71
C PRO A 436 7.08 6.54 -13.82
N ASN A 437 7.58 6.74 -15.05
CA ASN A 437 6.76 6.94 -16.25
C ASN A 437 5.97 5.69 -16.60
#